data_AF-A0A3D4W9H8-F1
#
_entry.id   AF-A0A3D4W9H8-F1
#
_cell.length_a   1.000
_cell.length_b   1.000
_cell.length_c   1.000
_cell.angle_alpha   90.00
_cell.angle_beta   90.00
_cell.angle_gamma   90.00
#
_symmetry.space_group_name_H-M   'P 1'
#
loop_
_entity.id
_entity.type
_entity.pdbx_description
1 polymer ?
#
loop_
_entity_poly.entity_id
_entity_poly.type
_entity_poly.pdbx_seq_one_letter_code
_entity_poly.pdbx_strand_id
1 'polypeptide(L)'
;MKAGMEDKFRQINRYVELVEDVLRNAALPGHFSIADMGSGKGYLTFALYDHLSRNSGASFSITGVELRQALVDTCNNIAKKAGFDHLHFITGS
;
A
#
# COMPACT_ATOMS: atom_id res chain seq x y z
N MET A 1 20.37 -17.98 -2.32
CA MET A 1 19.29 -17.01 -2.61
C MET A 1 19.60 -16.34 -3.95
N LYS A 2 18.61 -16.12 -4.83
CA LYS A 2 18.83 -15.57 -6.18
C LYS A 2 19.00 -14.04 -6.10
N ALA A 3 20.16 -13.54 -6.52
CA ALA A 3 20.59 -12.13 -6.44
C ALA A 3 19.57 -11.09 -6.98
N GLY A 4 18.71 -11.44 -7.93
CA GLY A 4 17.71 -10.51 -8.49
C GLY A 4 16.48 -10.22 -7.60
N MET A 5 16.25 -10.99 -6.54
CA MET A 5 15.15 -10.74 -5.58
C MET A 5 15.51 -9.64 -4.58
N GLU A 6 16.78 -9.54 -4.21
CA GLU A 6 17.28 -8.57 -3.22
C GLU A 6 17.25 -7.15 -3.77
N ASP A 7 17.51 -6.95 -5.06
CA ASP A 7 17.43 -5.63 -5.71
C ASP A 7 15.99 -5.13 -5.78
N LYS A 8 15.04 -6.02 -6.08
CA LYS A 8 13.60 -5.70 -6.07
C LYS A 8 13.11 -5.36 -4.67
N PHE A 9 13.56 -6.12 -3.66
CA PHE A 9 13.21 -5.86 -2.27
C PHE A 9 13.76 -4.51 -1.82
N ARG A 10 15.01 -4.18 -2.18
CA ARG A 10 15.60 -2.86 -1.91
C ARG A 10 14.84 -1.72 -2.59
N GLN A 11 14.37 -1.90 -3.83
CA GLN A 11 13.54 -0.89 -4.50
C GLN A 11 12.19 -0.67 -3.79
N ILE A 12 11.54 -1.74 -3.34
CA ILE A 12 10.27 -1.64 -2.60
C ILE A 12 10.48 -0.90 -1.27
N ASN A 13 11.54 -1.24 -0.52
CA ASN A 13 11.83 -0.56 0.74
C ASN A 13 12.13 0.91 0.54
N ARG A 14 12.93 1.25 -0.47
CA ARG A 14 13.23 2.66 -0.79
C ARG A 14 11.98 3.45 -1.16
N TYR A 15 11.02 2.83 -1.86
CA TYR A 15 9.73 3.46 -2.13
C TYR A 15 8.97 3.75 -0.83
N VAL A 16 8.87 2.77 0.07
CA VAL A 16 8.19 2.91 1.35
C VAL A 16 8.84 4.01 2.20
N GLU A 17 10.16 4.06 2.27
CA GLU A 17 10.92 5.10 2.98
C GLU A 17 10.62 6.51 2.44
N LEU A 18 10.57 6.66 1.12
CA LEU A 18 10.24 7.94 0.48
C LEU A 18 8.82 8.39 0.82
N VAL A 19 7.85 7.49 0.76
CA VAL A 19 6.46 7.83 1.10
C VAL A 19 6.35 8.19 2.57
N GLU A 20 6.99 7.43 3.47
CA GLU A 20 6.99 7.73 4.89
C GLU A 20 7.57 9.11 5.19
N ASP A 21 8.67 9.48 4.53
CA ASP A 21 9.27 10.79 4.70
C ASP A 21 8.34 11.93 4.27
N VAL A 22 7.63 11.76 3.15
CA VAL A 22 6.60 12.70 2.72
C VAL A 22 5.47 12.79 3.75
N LEU A 23 4.98 11.65 4.25
CA LEU A 23 3.87 11.62 5.22
C LEU A 23 4.25 12.29 6.55
N ARG A 24 5.48 12.09 7.05
CA ARG A 24 5.98 12.74 8.26
C ARG A 24 6.05 14.26 8.12
N ASN A 25 6.46 14.75 6.96
CA ASN A 25 6.58 16.18 6.68
C ASN A 25 5.24 16.85 6.35
N ALA A 26 4.21 16.07 5.99
CA ALA A 26 2.92 16.58 5.55
C ALA A 26 1.98 17.06 6.69
N ALA A 27 2.42 17.00 7.96
CA ALA A 27 1.64 17.41 9.14
C ALA A 27 0.21 16.83 9.12
N LEU A 28 0.09 15.53 8.86
CA LEU A 28 -1.19 14.87 8.65
C LEU A 28 -2.07 14.89 9.92
N PRO A 29 -3.39 15.01 9.76
CA PRO A 29 -4.33 14.87 10.86
C PRO A 29 -4.28 13.47 11.48
N GLY A 30 -4.83 13.31 12.70
CA GLY A 30 -4.83 12.02 13.41
C GLY A 30 -5.56 10.87 12.69
N HIS A 31 -6.31 11.18 11.63
CA HIS A 31 -6.84 10.23 10.66
C HIS A 31 -6.61 10.73 9.23
N PHE A 32 -6.10 9.90 8.34
CA PHE A 32 -5.91 10.28 6.92
C PHE A 32 -6.17 9.11 5.96
N SER A 33 -6.31 9.41 4.68
CA SER A 33 -6.56 8.41 3.64
C SER A 33 -5.58 8.57 2.49
N ILE A 34 -5.08 7.44 1.97
CA ILE A 34 -4.16 7.38 0.83
C ILE A 34 -4.90 6.76 -0.35
N ALA A 35 -4.85 7.40 -1.52
CA ALA A 35 -5.30 6.83 -2.77
C ALA A 35 -4.10 6.44 -3.64
N ASP A 36 -4.02 5.17 -4.03
CA ASP A 36 -3.00 4.63 -4.92
C ASP A 36 -3.58 4.43 -6.33
N MET A 37 -3.28 5.38 -7.22
CA MET A 37 -3.80 5.41 -8.59
C MET A 37 -2.98 4.48 -9.49
N GLY A 38 -3.59 3.40 -9.98
CA GLY A 38 -2.90 2.41 -10.82
C GLY A 38 -2.18 1.34 -10.01
N SER A 39 -2.82 0.88 -8.93
CA SER A 39 -2.25 -0.05 -7.95
C SER A 39 -1.80 -1.41 -8.52
N GLY A 40 -2.28 -1.81 -9.71
CA GLY A 40 -1.81 -3.01 -10.39
C GLY A 40 -2.06 -4.28 -9.57
N LYS A 41 -1.00 -5.02 -9.28
CA LYS A 41 -1.04 -6.22 -8.42
C LYS A 41 -0.95 -5.90 -6.92
N GLY A 42 -0.94 -4.62 -6.57
CA GLY A 42 -0.95 -4.14 -5.18
C GLY A 42 0.37 -4.29 -4.42
N TYR A 43 1.48 -4.77 -5.01
CA TYR A 43 2.71 -5.06 -4.25
C TYR A 43 3.23 -3.88 -3.42
N LEU A 44 3.25 -2.68 -4.00
CA LEU A 44 3.68 -1.47 -3.29
C LEU A 44 2.62 -1.00 -2.30
N THR A 45 1.34 -1.09 -2.66
CA THR A 45 0.20 -0.77 -1.79
C THR A 45 0.21 -1.62 -0.52
N PHE A 46 0.44 -2.93 -0.65
CA PHE A 46 0.55 -3.87 0.46
C PHE A 46 1.77 -3.59 1.32
N ALA A 47 2.95 -3.36 0.71
CA ALA A 47 4.17 -3.05 1.44
C ALA A 47 4.04 -1.73 2.23
N LEU A 48 3.42 -0.71 1.63
CA LEU A 48 3.15 0.56 2.29
C LEU A 48 2.15 0.40 3.44
N TYR A 49 1.06 -0.32 3.23
CA TYR A 49 0.08 -0.59 4.29
C TYR A 49 0.72 -1.30 5.49
N ASP A 50 1.49 -2.36 5.23
CA ASP A 50 2.20 -3.13 6.26
C ASP A 50 3.27 -2.31 6.98
N HIS A 51 3.91 -1.37 6.30
CA HIS A 51 4.85 -0.44 6.95
C HIS A 51 4.15 0.57 7.84
N LEU A 52 3.07 1.19 7.35
CA LEU A 52 2.32 2.19 8.11
C LEU A 52 1.59 1.56 9.30
N SER A 53 1.05 0.35 9.17
CA SER A 53 0.37 -0.33 10.27
C SER A 53 1.31 -0.66 11.44
N ARG A 54 2.60 -0.89 11.15
CA ARG A 54 3.64 -1.17 12.16
C ARG A 54 4.24 0.07 12.80
N ASN A 55 4.32 1.19 12.05
CA ASN A 55 5.10 2.37 12.46
C ASN A 55 4.26 3.62 12.71
N SER A 56 3.00 3.68 12.26
CA SER A 56 2.14 4.84 12.44
C SER A 56 1.34 4.75 13.73
N GLY A 57 1.41 5.78 14.58
CA GLY A 57 0.49 5.99 15.69
C GLY A 57 -0.85 6.62 15.27
N ALA A 58 -0.98 7.02 14.00
CA ALA A 58 -2.18 7.64 13.43
C ALA A 58 -3.06 6.61 12.71
N SER A 59 -4.38 6.81 12.76
CA SER A 59 -5.35 5.99 12.03
C SER A 59 -5.27 6.31 10.54
N PHE A 60 -5.28 5.30 9.67
CA PHE A 60 -5.26 5.54 8.23
C PHE A 60 -6.07 4.51 7.44
N SER A 61 -6.41 4.87 6.20
CA SER A 61 -6.98 3.96 5.21
C SER A 61 -6.25 4.10 3.88
N ILE A 62 -6.18 3.00 3.12
CA ILE A 62 -5.60 3.00 1.77
C ILE A 62 -6.61 2.44 0.78
N THR A 63 -6.81 3.17 -0.32
CA THR A 63 -7.64 2.77 -1.46
C THR A 63 -6.76 2.58 -2.69
N GLY A 64 -6.62 1.35 -3.17
CA GLY A 64 -5.97 1.08 -4.45
C GLY A 64 -6.97 1.16 -5.61
N VAL A 65 -6.70 2.01 -6.60
CA VAL A 65 -7.55 2.14 -7.81
C VAL A 65 -6.91 1.36 -8.95
N GLU A 66 -7.66 0.48 -9.60
CA GLU A 66 -7.20 -0.33 -10.74
C GLU A 66 -8.34 -0.52 -11.75
N LEU A 67 -8.04 -0.54 -13.05
CA LEU A 67 -9.06 -0.65 -14.11
C LEU A 67 -9.56 -2.08 -14.30
N ARG A 68 -8.72 -3.07 -14.02
CA ARG A 68 -9.05 -4.49 -14.21
C ARG A 68 -9.72 -5.06 -12.96
N GLN A 69 -11.03 -5.30 -13.04
CA GLN A 69 -11.82 -5.90 -11.95
C GLN A 69 -11.19 -7.18 -11.39
N ALA A 70 -10.65 -8.07 -12.24
CA ALA A 70 -10.03 -9.31 -11.79
C ALA A 70 -8.82 -9.08 -10.86
N LEU A 71 -8.06 -7.99 -11.06
CA LEU A 71 -6.98 -7.62 -10.16
C LEU A 71 -7.52 -7.00 -8.88
N VAL A 72 -8.54 -6.15 -8.96
CA VAL A 72 -9.23 -5.59 -7.79
C VAL A 72 -9.73 -6.71 -6.87
N ASP A 73 -10.41 -7.71 -7.43
CA ASP A 73 -10.92 -8.86 -6.68
C ASP A 73 -9.79 -9.67 -6.05
N THR A 74 -8.71 -9.89 -6.80
CA THR A 74 -7.52 -10.59 -6.31
C THR A 74 -6.89 -9.85 -5.13
N CYS A 75 -6.68 -8.54 -5.27
CA CYS A 75 -6.07 -7.71 -4.25
C CYS A 75 -6.96 -7.61 -3.00
N ASN A 76 -8.27 -7.41 -3.14
CA ASN A 76 -9.20 -7.42 -2.02
C ASN A 76 -9.22 -8.76 -1.27
N ASN A 77 -9.18 -9.88 -2.00
CA ASN A 77 -9.09 -11.21 -1.40
C ASN A 77 -7.78 -11.39 -0.62
N ILE A 78 -6.66 -10.87 -1.13
CA ILE A 78 -5.37 -10.90 -0.44
C ILE A 78 -5.41 -10.03 0.81
N ALA A 79 -5.91 -8.79 0.71
CA ALA A 79 -6.05 -7.87 1.84
C ALA A 79 -6.87 -8.49 2.98
N LYS A 80 -8.01 -9.12 2.64
CA LYS A 80 -8.84 -9.83 3.61
C LYS A 80 -8.11 -11.00 4.28
N LYS A 81 -7.37 -11.81 3.51
CA LYS A 81 -6.59 -12.93 4.07
C LYS A 81 -5.44 -12.47 4.95
N ALA A 82 -4.88 -11.30 4.68
CA ALA A 82 -3.81 -10.69 5.46
C ALA A 82 -4.32 -9.94 6.70
N GLY A 83 -5.64 -9.78 6.88
CA GLY A 83 -6.23 -9.00 7.98
C GLY A 83 -6.03 -7.49 7.82
N PHE A 84 -5.91 -7.01 6.59
CA PHE A 84 -5.67 -5.59 6.30
C PHE A 84 -7.01 -4.85 6.18
N ASP A 85 -7.67 -4.65 7.33
CA ASP A 85 -9.05 -4.16 7.41
C ASP A 85 -9.27 -2.73 6.89
N HIS A 86 -8.20 -1.92 6.80
CA HIS A 86 -8.26 -0.55 6.28
C HIS A 86 -7.64 -0.41 4.88
N LEU A 87 -7.35 -1.54 4.22
CA LEU A 87 -6.91 -1.59 2.83
C LEU A 87 -8.01 -2.16 1.94
N HIS A 88 -8.40 -1.41 0.92
CA HIS A 88 -9.36 -1.86 -0.07
C HIS A 88 -8.94 -1.42 -1.46
N PHE A 89 -9.41 -2.17 -2.46
CA PHE A 89 -9.18 -1.90 -3.87
C PHE A 89 -10.52 -1.65 -4.55
N ILE A 90 -10.56 -0.66 -5.42
CA ILE A 90 -11.75 -0.30 -6.20
C ILE A 90 -11.43 -0.28 -7.68
N THR A 91 -12.46 -0.56 -8.48
CA THR A 91 -12.35 -0.47 -9.94
C THR A 91 -12.44 0.99 -10.35
N GLY A 92 -11.43 1.46 -11.09
CA GLY A 92 -11.42 2.80 -11.68
C GLY A 92 -12.48 2.90 -12.79
N SER A 93 -13.14 4.06 -12.85
CA SER A 93 -14.16 4.41 -13.86
C SER A 93 -13.56 5.13 -15.05
#